data_AF-A0A3B9W5I7-F1
#
_entry.id   AF-A0A3B9W5I7-F1
#
_cell.length_a   1.000
_cell.length_b   1.000
_cell.length_c   1.000
_cell.angle_alpha   90.00
_cell.angle_beta   90.00
_cell.angle_gamma   90.00
#
_symmetry.space_group_name_H-M   'P 1'
#
loop_
_entity.id
_entity.type
_entity.pdbx_description
1 polymer ?
#
loop_
_entity_poly.entity_id
_entity_poly.type
_entity_poly.pdbx_seq_one_letter_code
_entity_poly.pdbx_strand_id
1 'polypeptide(L)'
;MPATLSLIQARRIALAAQGLDKGRPAGPVTSRTVGRTFARLQLVQIDSVNVLSRSHFLPFFSRLGNYDRTILQRMASTPPRRMMEYWA
;
A
#
# COMPACT_ATOMS: atom_id res chain seq x y z
N MET A 1 25.96 -8.15 -20.05
CA MET A 1 24.71 -8.72 -20.60
C MET A 1 23.60 -8.44 -19.59
N PRO A 2 22.55 -7.66 -19.93
CA PRO A 2 21.40 -7.52 -19.04
C PRO A 2 20.73 -8.88 -18.87
N ALA A 3 20.30 -9.20 -17.65
CA ALA A 3 19.53 -10.43 -17.41
C ALA A 3 18.16 -10.32 -18.11
N THR A 4 17.82 -11.29 -18.95
CA THR A 4 16.51 -11.37 -19.61
C THR A 4 15.51 -12.09 -18.71
N LEU A 5 14.33 -11.50 -18.52
CA LEU A 5 13.22 -12.11 -17.79
C LEU A 5 12.15 -12.59 -18.77
N SER A 6 11.63 -13.79 -18.58
CA SER A 6 10.36 -14.20 -19.18
C SER A 6 9.20 -13.37 -18.59
N LEU A 7 8.08 -13.29 -19.31
CA LEU A 7 6.88 -12.59 -18.82
C LEU A 7 6.36 -13.14 -17.48
N ILE A 8 6.49 -14.45 -17.26
CA ILE A 8 6.09 -15.08 -15.99
C ILE A 8 6.98 -14.62 -14.84
N GLN A 9 8.30 -14.54 -15.06
CA GLN A 9 9.24 -14.04 -14.06
C GLN A 9 8.98 -12.56 -13.76
N ALA A 10 8.83 -11.73 -14.79
CA ALA A 10 8.54 -10.31 -14.63
C ALA A 10 7.24 -10.08 -13.84
N ARG A 11 6.17 -10.83 -14.13
CA ARG A 11 4.89 -10.75 -13.40
C ARG A 11 5.04 -11.11 -11.93
N ARG A 12 5.76 -12.20 -11.62
CA ARG A 12 6.00 -12.61 -10.21
C ARG A 12 6.79 -11.54 -9.46
N ILE A 13 7.82 -10.97 -10.09
CA ILE A 13 8.61 -9.88 -9.51
C ILE A 13 7.73 -8.66 -9.24
N ALA A 14 6.87 -8.25 -10.20
CA ALA A 14 5.98 -7.11 -10.02
C ALA A 14 4.97 -7.31 -8.87
N LEU A 15 4.35 -8.49 -8.79
CA LEU A 15 3.43 -8.83 -7.70
C LEU A 15 4.15 -8.88 -6.34
N ALA A 16 5.34 -9.49 -6.31
CA ALA A 16 6.15 -9.56 -5.12
C ALA A 16 6.61 -8.18 -4.68
N ALA A 17 7.12 -7.32 -5.57
CA ALA A 17 7.53 -5.95 -5.23
C ALA A 17 6.41 -5.19 -4.52
N GLN A 18 5.17 -5.36 -4.98
CA GLN A 18 3.98 -4.75 -4.40
C GLN A 18 3.49 -5.43 -3.11
N GLY A 19 4.04 -6.57 -2.70
CA GLY A 19 3.65 -7.30 -1.49
C GLY A 19 2.34 -8.08 -1.62
N LEU A 20 1.95 -8.44 -2.83
CA LEU A 20 0.76 -9.26 -3.12
C LEU A 20 1.06 -10.76 -3.15
N ASP A 21 2.32 -11.15 -3.00
CA ASP A 21 2.79 -12.54 -2.93
C ASP A 21 2.68 -13.15 -1.52
N LYS A 22 2.25 -12.34 -0.53
CA LYS A 22 2.14 -12.76 0.88
C LYS A 22 0.67 -12.88 1.29
N GLY A 23 0.41 -13.82 2.19
CA GLY A 23 -0.85 -13.85 2.93
C GLY A 23 -1.02 -12.60 3.81
N ARG A 24 -2.26 -12.31 4.18
CA ARG A 24 -2.57 -11.21 5.09
C ARG A 24 -1.99 -11.50 6.50
N PRO A 25 -1.63 -10.46 7.28
CA PRO A 25 -1.26 -10.65 8.67
C PRO A 25 -2.37 -11.36 9.46
N ALA A 26 -1.99 -12.31 10.32
CA ALA A 26 -2.94 -13.01 11.19
C ALA A 26 -3.35 -12.20 12.43
N GLY A 27 -2.52 -11.22 12.83
CA GLY A 27 -2.77 -10.35 13.98
C GLY A 27 -3.34 -8.98 13.60
N PRO A 28 -3.69 -8.15 14.60
CA PRO A 28 -4.21 -6.80 14.38
C PRO A 28 -3.28 -5.94 13.53
N VAL A 29 -3.86 -5.17 12.61
CA VAL A 29 -3.10 -4.23 11.78
C VAL A 29 -2.72 -3.00 12.60
N THR A 30 -1.42 -2.79 12.78
CA THR A 30 -0.86 -1.64 13.51
C THR A 30 -0.40 -0.53 12.58
N SER A 31 -0.22 0.69 13.11
CA SER A 31 0.34 1.83 12.38
C SER A 31 1.71 1.54 11.78
N ARG A 32 2.55 0.77 12.48
CA ARG A 32 3.84 0.27 11.96
C ARG A 32 3.67 -0.58 10.71
N THR A 33 2.66 -1.44 10.69
CA THR A 33 2.41 -2.34 9.56
C THR A 33 1.88 -1.57 8.35
N VAL A 34 0.97 -0.62 8.58
CA VAL A 34 0.49 0.31 7.54
C VAL A 34 1.66 1.13 6.97
N GLY A 35 2.53 1.67 7.82
CA GLY A 35 3.70 2.43 7.37
C GLY A 35 4.70 1.61 6.56
N ARG A 36 4.94 0.35 6.94
CA ARG A 36 5.75 -0.57 6.13
C ARG A 36 5.11 -0.86 4.77
N THR A 37 3.80 -1.01 4.71
CA THR A 37 3.08 -1.20 3.44
C THR A 37 3.22 0.03 2.56
N PHE A 38 3.03 1.23 3.11
CA PHE A 38 3.25 2.47 2.36
C PHE A 38 4.69 2.59 1.86
N ALA A 39 5.68 2.35 2.73
CA ALA A 39 7.09 2.36 2.35
C ALA A 39 7.43 1.29 1.29
N ARG A 40 6.66 0.21 1.16
CA ARG A 40 6.84 -0.76 0.07
C ARG A 40 6.21 -0.28 -1.23
N LEU A 41 5.05 0.38 -1.17
CA LEU A 41 4.33 0.88 -2.34
C LEU A 41 4.91 2.17 -2.90
N GLN A 42 5.58 2.97 -2.06
CA GLN A 42 6.20 4.27 -2.36
C GLN A 42 5.19 5.38 -2.69
N LEU A 43 4.14 5.06 -3.44
CA LEU A 43 3.11 5.99 -3.87
C LEU A 43 1.73 5.30 -3.80
N VAL A 44 0.71 6.07 -3.42
CA VAL A 44 -0.69 5.67 -3.51
C VAL A 44 -1.47 6.80 -4.14
N GLN A 45 -2.22 6.50 -5.21
CA GLN A 45 -3.09 7.48 -5.84
C GLN A 45 -4.26 7.82 -4.91
N ILE A 46 -4.52 9.11 -4.74
CA ILE A 46 -5.72 9.62 -4.08
C ILE A 46 -6.76 9.90 -5.16
N ASP A 47 -7.96 9.34 -4.98
CA ASP A 47 -9.12 9.60 -5.84
C ASP A 47 -10.33 9.95 -4.95
N SER A 48 -11.20 10.81 -5.47
CA SER A 48 -12.46 11.21 -4.84
C SER A 48 -13.61 10.25 -5.16
N VAL A 49 -13.51 9.42 -6.20
CA VAL A 49 -14.55 8.45 -6.57
C VAL A 49 -14.70 7.38 -5.48
N ASN A 50 -15.96 7.15 -5.08
CA ASN A 50 -16.31 6.25 -3.98
C ASN A 50 -17.57 5.43 -4.28
N VAL A 51 -17.47 4.46 -5.21
CA VAL A 51 -18.55 3.48 -5.45
C VAL A 51 -18.64 2.45 -4.31
N LEU A 52 -17.51 2.18 -3.64
CA LEU A 52 -17.40 1.23 -2.53
C LEU A 52 -16.62 1.82 -1.35
N SER A 53 -15.41 2.29 -1.63
CA SER A 53 -14.57 3.05 -0.72
C SER A 53 -13.67 3.99 -1.55
N ARG A 54 -13.13 5.05 -0.94
CA ARG A 54 -12.11 5.87 -1.61
C ARG A 54 -10.92 4.99 -2.00
N SER A 55 -10.42 5.17 -3.22
CA SER A 55 -9.44 4.27 -3.84
C SER A 55 -8.19 4.05 -2.98
N HIS A 56 -7.65 5.11 -2.36
CA HIS A 56 -6.44 5.07 -1.54
C HIS A 56 -6.53 4.17 -0.29
N PHE A 57 -7.74 3.76 0.13
CA PHE A 57 -7.88 2.78 1.22
C PHE A 57 -7.69 1.33 0.76
N LEU A 58 -7.96 1.05 -0.51
CA LEU A 58 -8.01 -0.31 -1.05
C LEU A 58 -6.63 -0.97 -1.18
N PRO A 59 -5.54 -0.27 -1.59
CA PRO A 59 -4.21 -0.88 -1.62
C PRO A 59 -3.79 -1.46 -0.28
N PHE A 60 -4.08 -0.79 0.82
CA PHE A 60 -3.78 -1.27 2.17
C PHE A 60 -4.67 -2.45 2.54
N PHE A 61 -5.98 -2.38 2.27
CA PHE A 61 -6.92 -3.47 2.57
C PHE A 61 -6.54 -4.77 1.84
N SER A 62 -6.15 -4.70 0.56
CA SER A 62 -5.76 -5.89 -0.20
C SER A 62 -4.59 -6.64 0.46
N ARG A 63 -3.65 -5.91 1.09
CA ARG A 63 -2.43 -6.45 1.70
C ARG A 63 -2.57 -6.78 3.19
N LEU A 64 -3.38 -6.02 3.91
CA LEU A 64 -3.45 -6.06 5.37
C LEU A 64 -4.77 -6.62 5.90
N GLY A 65 -5.81 -6.71 5.06
CA GLY A 65 -7.18 -6.98 5.52
C GLY A 65 -7.80 -5.77 6.19
N ASN A 66 -8.75 -5.99 7.11
CA ASN A 66 -9.40 -4.90 7.84
C ASN A 66 -8.38 -4.14 8.70
N TYR A 67 -8.42 -2.82 8.66
CA TYR A 67 -7.54 -1.95 9.44
C TYR A 67 -8.23 -0.62 9.77
N ASP A 68 -7.79 0.03 10.84
CA ASP A 68 -8.25 1.37 11.20
C ASP A 68 -7.74 2.41 10.19
N ARG A 69 -8.64 2.92 9.35
CA ARG A 69 -8.32 3.93 8.32
C ARG A 69 -7.85 5.26 8.90
N THR A 70 -8.15 5.56 10.16
CA THR A 70 -7.66 6.79 10.82
C THR A 70 -6.13 6.77 10.98
N ILE A 71 -5.48 5.60 10.88
CA ILE A 71 -4.02 5.49 10.81
C ILE A 71 -3.47 6.26 9.62
N LEU A 72 -4.06 6.09 8.42
CA LEU A 72 -3.60 6.78 7.22
C LEU A 72 -3.83 8.29 7.33
N GLN A 73 -5.00 8.69 7.82
CA GLN A 73 -5.30 10.11 8.04
C GLN A 73 -4.31 10.76 9.00
N ARG A 74 -3.99 10.10 10.14
CA ARG A 74 -2.98 10.61 11.08
C ARG A 74 -1.60 10.69 10.45
N MET A 75 -1.20 9.68 9.69
CA MET A 75 0.10 9.67 9.01
C MET A 75 0.24 10.77 7.95
N ALA A 76 -0.85 11.14 7.27
CA ALA A 76 -0.85 12.17 6.23
C ALA A 76 -1.06 13.60 6.77
N SER A 77 -1.82 13.78 7.85
CA SER A 77 -2.33 15.09 8.26
C SER A 77 -1.90 15.55 9.65
N THR A 78 -1.41 14.66 10.53
CA THR A 78 -1.09 15.01 11.93
C THR A 78 0.43 14.95 12.20
N PRO A 79 1.04 15.99 12.79
CA PRO A 79 2.44 15.94 13.22
C PRO A 79 2.70 14.85 14.29
N PRO A 80 3.84 14.11 14.22
CA PRO A 80 4.80 14.10 13.12
C PRO A 80 4.25 13.32 11.91
N ARG A 81 4.11 14.01 10.78
CA ARG A 81 3.61 13.40 9.53
C ARG A 81 4.61 12.39 8.99
N ARG A 82 4.09 11.32 8.38
CA ARG A 82 4.88 10.22 7.78
C ARG A 82 4.60 10.03 6.29
N MET A 83 3.72 10.86 5.72
CA MET A 83 3.37 10.87 4.32
C MET A 83 3.20 12.32 3.87
N MET A 84 3.38 12.55 2.57
CA MET A 84 3.02 13.81 1.93
C MET A 84 2.06 13.52 0.77
N GLU A 85 1.13 14.44 0.56
CA GLU A 85 0.31 14.50 -0.64
C GLU A 85 0.94 15.53 -1.58
N TYR A 86 1.05 15.17 -2.86
CA TYR A 86 1.56 16.06 -3.89
C TYR A 86 0.87 15.77 -5.22
N TRP A 87 0.87 16.76 -6.10
CA TRP A 87 0.41 16.64 -7.48
C TRP A 87 1.64 16.47 -8.37
N ALA A 88 1.60 15.45 -9.24
CA ALA A 88 2.68 15.05 -10.14
C ALA A 88 2.27 15.27 -11.60
#